data_AF-A0A956H5D8-F1
#
_entry.id   AF-A0A956H5D8-F1
#
_cell.length_a   1.000
_cell.length_b   1.000
_cell.length_c   1.000
_cell.angle_alpha   90.00
_cell.angle_beta   90.00
_cell.angle_gamma   90.00
#
_symmetry.space_group_name_H-M   'P 1'
#
loop_
_entity.id
_entity.type
_entity.pdbx_description
1 polymer ?
#
loop_
_entity_poly.entity_id
_entity_poly.type
_entity_poly.pdbx_seq_one_letter_code
_entity_poly.pdbx_strand_id
1 'polypeptide(L)'
;AAGCFPAGTLVRTPEGEAAIETLQPGDLVLAGEWIDGRLQPIPRRILTTSTRELDTLVAVTLRPEGSGNAGERLTLAATPDHPFFVPERQAYLRADALARGDGLILADGRLARVETLSKRRGEVRVFNLDVDESHSYFAAARVGGPAVLVHNGPCPEKVLQGLRNYLDGKAFEEAVLEALAATRNQLKVSGTTLTGEAGNAIPDVLAREIVEVKNRMVVTNTRQLQIQASAAEQAGVPFRLVVSPRTRRISQTVKDAVGQRLGDIRVFDPETGLFSRYLGQ
;
A
#
# COMPACT_ATOMS: atom_id res chain seq x y z
N ALA A 1 -1.26 -7.05 -25.95
CA ALA A 1 -1.77 -5.68 -26.12
C ALA A 1 -1.45 -4.91 -24.85
N ALA A 2 -0.86 -3.71 -24.98
CA ALA A 2 -0.57 -2.85 -23.84
C ALA A 2 -1.78 -1.94 -23.59
N GLY A 3 -2.22 -1.86 -22.33
CA GLY A 3 -3.29 -0.96 -21.93
C GLY A 3 -2.94 0.50 -22.21
N CYS A 4 -3.92 1.35 -22.47
CA CYS A 4 -3.69 2.78 -22.72
C CYS A 4 -4.67 3.67 -21.96
N PHE A 5 -4.36 4.97 -21.91
CA PHE A 5 -5.21 6.02 -21.33
C PHE A 5 -5.48 7.13 -22.36
N PRO A 6 -6.64 7.80 -22.32
CA PRO A 6 -6.93 8.91 -23.22
C PRO A 6 -6.12 10.17 -22.86
N ALA A 7 -6.03 11.10 -23.82
CA ALA A 7 -5.53 12.45 -23.57
C ALA A 7 -6.18 13.10 -22.33
N GLY A 8 -5.43 13.93 -21.62
CA GLY A 8 -5.85 14.58 -20.38
C GLY A 8 -5.75 13.70 -19.13
N THR A 9 -5.42 12.41 -19.27
CA THR A 9 -5.06 11.58 -18.11
C THR A 9 -3.78 12.14 -17.51
N LEU A 10 -3.81 12.47 -16.22
CA LEU A 10 -2.65 13.02 -15.54
C LEU A 10 -1.76 11.90 -15.02
N VAL A 11 -0.45 12.08 -15.14
CA VAL A 11 0.58 11.19 -14.62
C VAL A 11 1.41 11.96 -13.61
N ARG A 12 1.67 11.38 -12.44
CA ARG A 12 2.53 12.03 -11.44
C ARG A 12 4.00 12.00 -11.89
N THR A 13 4.64 13.16 -11.86
CA THR A 13 6.09 13.33 -12.02
C THR A 13 6.70 13.90 -10.73
N PRO A 14 8.03 13.94 -10.60
CA PRO A 14 8.68 14.61 -9.47
C PRO A 14 8.34 16.12 -9.36
N GLU A 15 8.00 16.77 -10.47
CA GLU A 15 7.71 18.21 -10.58
C GLU A 15 6.20 18.53 -10.47
N GLY A 16 5.34 17.52 -10.49
CA GLY A 16 3.88 17.68 -10.43
C GLY A 16 3.16 16.73 -11.38
N GLU A 17 1.85 16.89 -11.53
CA GLU A 17 1.11 16.14 -12.53
C GLU A 17 1.28 16.71 -13.95
N ALA A 18 1.56 15.85 -14.92
CA ALA A 18 1.62 16.17 -16.34
C ALA A 18 0.61 15.34 -17.13
N ALA A 19 0.03 15.90 -18.19
CA ALA A 19 -0.89 15.15 -19.06
C ALA A 19 -0.12 14.08 -19.84
N ILE A 20 -0.72 12.89 -20.00
CA ILE A 20 -0.03 11.73 -20.59
C ILE A 20 0.46 11.99 -22.03
N GLU A 21 -0.27 12.81 -22.79
CA GLU A 21 0.07 13.18 -24.16
C GLU A 21 1.23 14.17 -24.28
N THR A 22 1.61 14.85 -23.20
CA THR A 22 2.73 15.80 -23.20
C THR A 22 4.06 15.15 -22.82
N LEU A 23 4.02 13.95 -22.26
CA LEU A 23 5.20 13.22 -21.79
C LEU A 23 5.97 12.58 -22.95
N GLN A 24 7.29 12.59 -22.85
CA GLN A 24 8.21 12.12 -23.88
C GLN A 24 9.25 11.14 -23.33
N PRO A 25 9.87 10.31 -24.19
CA PRO A 25 11.03 9.52 -23.80
C PRO A 25 12.12 10.40 -23.18
N GLY A 26 12.61 10.00 -22.01
CA GLY A 26 13.57 10.78 -21.22
C GLY A 26 12.96 11.49 -20.02
N ASP A 27 11.66 11.81 -20.04
CA ASP A 27 10.99 12.42 -18.90
C ASP A 27 10.91 11.46 -17.70
N LEU A 28 10.74 12.03 -16.50
CA LEU A 28 10.58 11.28 -15.27
C LEU A 28 9.10 11.18 -14.88
N VAL A 29 8.70 9.99 -14.44
CA VAL A 29 7.41 9.73 -13.81
C VAL A 29 7.62 9.07 -12.45
N LEU A 30 6.65 9.18 -11.56
CA LEU A 30 6.66 8.44 -10.29
C LEU A 30 6.08 7.04 -10.52
N ALA A 31 6.93 6.03 -10.33
CA ALA A 31 6.57 4.62 -10.30
C ALA A 31 6.37 4.14 -8.86
N GLY A 32 5.67 3.02 -8.70
CA GLY A 32 5.46 2.41 -7.37
C GLY A 32 6.47 1.30 -7.08
N GLU A 33 7.26 1.45 -6.01
CA GLU A 33 8.14 0.38 -5.52
C GLU A 33 7.83 0.03 -4.06
N TRP A 34 7.87 -1.27 -3.72
CA TRP A 34 7.64 -1.75 -2.37
C TRP A 34 8.94 -1.85 -1.60
N ILE A 35 9.25 -0.81 -0.83
CA ILE A 35 10.47 -0.72 -0.01
C ILE A 35 10.06 -0.87 1.46
N ASP A 36 10.65 -1.85 2.14
CA ASP A 36 10.36 -2.18 3.54
C ASP A 36 8.88 -2.44 3.85
N GLY A 37 8.12 -2.91 2.86
CA GLY A 37 6.68 -3.20 3.00
C GLY A 37 5.79 -1.97 2.91
N ARG A 38 6.32 -0.83 2.44
CA ARG A 38 5.55 0.35 2.09
C ARG A 38 5.69 0.64 0.61
N LEU A 39 4.59 1.03 -0.03
CA LEU A 39 4.65 1.59 -1.37
C LEU A 39 5.31 2.96 -1.30
N GLN A 40 6.34 3.15 -2.11
CA GLN A 40 7.04 4.43 -2.24
C GLN A 40 6.99 4.87 -3.70
N PRO A 41 6.54 6.12 -3.96
CA PRO A 41 6.71 6.74 -5.26
C PRO A 41 8.20 7.02 -5.52
N ILE A 42 8.73 6.48 -6.60
CA ILE A 42 10.13 6.65 -7.00
C ILE A 42 10.23 7.18 -8.43
N PRO A 43 11.14 8.13 -8.72
CA PRO A 43 11.35 8.61 -10.08
C PRO A 43 11.88 7.50 -10.99
N ARG A 44 11.22 7.27 -12.13
CA ARG A 44 11.65 6.37 -13.19
C ARG A 44 11.53 7.06 -14.55
N ARG A 45 12.40 6.69 -15.49
CA ARG A 45 12.44 7.32 -16.81
C ARG A 45 11.45 6.68 -17.76
N ILE A 46 10.82 7.48 -18.60
CA ILE A 46 10.08 7.00 -19.77
C ILE A 46 11.09 6.52 -20.82
N LEU A 47 10.98 5.26 -21.22
CA LEU A 47 11.81 4.65 -22.25
C LEU A 47 11.24 4.92 -23.64
N THR A 48 9.93 4.71 -23.79
CA THR A 48 9.22 4.93 -25.06
C THR A 48 7.81 5.43 -24.79
N THR A 49 7.20 6.07 -25.78
CA THR A 49 5.78 6.42 -25.77
C THR A 49 5.12 5.80 -27.00
N SER A 50 3.85 5.42 -26.86
CA SER A 50 3.06 4.85 -27.94
C SER A 50 1.68 5.46 -27.95
N THR A 51 1.11 5.63 -29.14
CA THR A 51 -0.23 6.17 -29.33
C THR A 51 -1.01 5.33 -30.33
N ARG A 52 -2.31 5.23 -30.13
CA ARG A 52 -3.24 4.57 -31.05
C ARG A 52 -4.61 5.23 -30.97
N GLU A 53 -5.43 5.02 -31.98
CA GLU A 53 -6.83 5.45 -31.99
C GLU A 53 -7.73 4.24 -31.71
N LEU A 54 -8.73 4.44 -30.87
CA LEU A 54 -9.71 3.42 -30.49
C LEU A 54 -11.09 4.05 -30.35
N ASP A 55 -12.11 3.20 -30.39
CA ASP A 55 -13.49 3.63 -30.31
C ASP A 55 -14.15 3.37 -28.95
N THR A 56 -13.41 2.82 -27.98
CA THR A 56 -13.99 2.33 -26.72
C THR A 56 -13.06 2.61 -25.53
N LEU A 57 -13.65 3.17 -24.47
CA LEU A 57 -13.02 3.37 -23.16
C LEU A 57 -13.92 2.81 -22.05
N VAL A 58 -13.31 2.46 -20.92
CA VAL A 58 -13.97 2.14 -19.66
C VAL A 58 -13.63 3.24 -18.66
N ALA A 59 -14.64 3.96 -18.18
CA ALA A 59 -14.50 4.86 -17.05
C ALA A 59 -14.71 4.08 -15.76
N VAL A 60 -13.67 4.04 -14.92
CA VAL A 60 -13.62 3.39 -13.61
C VAL A 60 -13.70 4.47 -12.54
N THR A 61 -14.82 4.55 -11.83
CA THR A 61 -14.97 5.45 -10.69
C THR A 61 -14.59 4.74 -9.41
N LEU A 62 -13.69 5.36 -8.65
CA LEU A 62 -13.02 4.82 -7.48
C LEU A 62 -13.32 5.70 -6.26
N ARG A 63 -13.47 5.05 -5.11
CA ARG A 63 -13.61 5.68 -3.79
C ARG A 63 -12.43 5.23 -2.91
N PRO A 64 -11.50 6.13 -2.55
CA PRO A 64 -10.45 5.86 -1.56
C PRO A 64 -11.05 5.41 -0.23
N GLU A 65 -10.48 4.37 0.35
CA GLU A 65 -10.84 3.91 1.68
C GLU A 65 -10.49 4.97 2.74
N GLY A 66 -11.31 5.01 3.79
CA GLY A 66 -11.18 5.98 4.87
C GLY A 66 -11.62 7.42 4.52
N SER A 67 -12.15 7.68 3.31
CA SER A 67 -12.58 9.04 2.92
C SER A 67 -13.97 9.47 3.44
N GLY A 68 -14.71 8.61 4.16
CA GLY A 68 -16.07 8.91 4.63
C GLY A 68 -17.10 9.03 3.49
N ASN A 69 -18.37 9.32 3.82
CA ASN A 69 -19.46 9.37 2.83
C ASN A 69 -19.40 10.58 1.89
N ALA A 70 -18.80 11.69 2.32
CA ALA A 70 -18.49 12.85 1.48
C ALA A 70 -17.14 12.72 0.75
N GLY A 71 -16.56 11.52 0.76
CA GLY A 71 -15.20 11.25 0.34
C GLY A 71 -14.91 11.59 -1.12
N GLU A 72 -13.65 11.97 -1.33
CA GLU A 72 -13.07 12.26 -2.63
C GLU A 72 -13.26 11.08 -3.60
N ARG A 73 -13.73 11.36 -4.82
CA ARG A 73 -13.87 10.36 -5.88
C ARG A 73 -12.89 10.63 -7.01
N LEU A 74 -12.45 9.55 -7.63
CA LEU A 74 -11.57 9.56 -8.80
C LEU A 74 -12.27 8.81 -9.93
N THR A 75 -12.29 9.35 -11.15
CA THR A 75 -12.71 8.59 -12.32
C THR A 75 -11.59 8.57 -13.33
N LEU A 76 -11.03 7.39 -13.59
CA LEU A 76 -10.03 7.17 -14.63
C LEU A 76 -10.70 6.49 -15.83
N ALA A 77 -10.44 7.00 -17.02
CA ALA A 77 -10.83 6.34 -18.26
C ALA A 77 -9.63 5.57 -18.81
N ALA A 78 -9.81 4.30 -19.17
CA ALA A 78 -8.76 3.46 -19.73
C ALA A 78 -9.30 2.62 -20.89
N THR A 79 -8.42 2.03 -21.69
CA THR A 79 -8.85 1.06 -22.70
C THR A 79 -9.43 -0.19 -22.05
N PRO A 80 -10.39 -0.91 -22.68
CA PRO A 80 -11.01 -2.09 -22.08
C PRO A 80 -10.01 -3.17 -21.64
N ASP A 81 -8.92 -3.31 -22.39
CA ASP A 81 -7.84 -4.26 -22.14
C ASP A 81 -6.79 -3.77 -21.12
N HIS A 82 -6.94 -2.55 -20.58
CA HIS A 82 -5.95 -1.99 -19.67
C HIS A 82 -5.85 -2.81 -18.38
N PRO A 83 -4.66 -3.30 -17.99
CA PRO A 83 -4.50 -4.15 -16.82
C PRO A 83 -4.42 -3.29 -15.54
N PHE A 84 -5.32 -3.57 -14.61
CA PHE A 84 -5.29 -3.06 -13.24
C PHE A 84 -4.94 -4.19 -12.28
N PHE A 85 -3.97 -3.98 -11.40
CA PHE A 85 -3.69 -4.96 -10.36
C PHE A 85 -4.75 -4.89 -9.27
N VAL A 86 -5.42 -6.01 -9.01
CA VAL A 86 -6.41 -6.15 -7.94
C VAL A 86 -5.77 -6.94 -6.80
N PRO A 87 -5.40 -6.26 -5.69
CA PRO A 87 -4.64 -6.85 -4.60
C PRO A 87 -5.30 -8.08 -3.98
N GLU A 88 -6.59 -8.01 -3.71
CA GLU A 88 -7.35 -9.08 -3.07
C GLU A 88 -7.39 -10.36 -3.90
N ARG A 89 -7.24 -10.23 -5.23
CA ARG A 89 -7.21 -11.36 -6.16
C ARG A 89 -5.79 -11.77 -6.54
N GLN A 90 -4.79 -11.02 -6.08
CA GLN A 90 -3.38 -11.17 -6.45
C GLN A 90 -3.16 -11.28 -7.97
N ALA A 91 -3.97 -10.58 -8.76
CA ALA A 91 -4.04 -10.74 -10.20
C ALA A 91 -4.26 -9.41 -10.93
N TYR A 92 -3.80 -9.36 -12.18
CA TYR A 92 -4.17 -8.32 -13.12
C TYR A 92 -5.55 -8.62 -13.70
N LEU A 93 -6.48 -7.71 -13.52
CA LEU A 93 -7.75 -7.71 -14.23
C LEU A 93 -7.75 -6.62 -15.30
N ARG A 94 -8.37 -6.92 -16.44
CA ARG A 94 -8.66 -5.90 -17.44
C ARG A 94 -9.65 -4.88 -16.90
N ALA A 95 -9.58 -3.64 -17.39
CA ALA A 95 -10.48 -2.56 -17.01
C ALA A 95 -11.96 -2.96 -17.15
N ASP A 96 -12.31 -3.70 -18.21
CA ASP A 96 -13.67 -4.18 -18.46
C ASP A 96 -14.05 -5.46 -17.70
N ALA A 97 -13.11 -6.07 -16.98
CA ALA A 97 -13.31 -7.23 -16.12
C ALA A 97 -13.31 -6.88 -14.62
N LEU A 98 -13.00 -5.63 -14.26
CA LEU A 98 -13.16 -5.12 -12.90
C LEU A 98 -14.63 -5.22 -12.46
N ALA A 99 -14.83 -5.47 -11.18
CA ALA A 99 -16.13 -5.50 -10.53
C ALA A 99 -16.21 -4.44 -9.43
N ARG A 100 -17.44 -4.01 -9.12
CA ARG A 100 -17.68 -3.14 -7.96
C ARG A 100 -17.14 -3.80 -6.69
N GLY A 101 -16.36 -3.06 -5.92
CA GLY A 101 -15.69 -3.53 -4.70
C GLY A 101 -14.24 -3.96 -4.88
N ASP A 102 -13.77 -4.23 -6.11
CA ASP A 102 -12.35 -4.49 -6.36
C ASP A 102 -11.50 -3.30 -5.88
N GLY A 103 -10.39 -3.59 -5.21
CA GLY A 103 -9.47 -2.58 -4.71
C GLY A 103 -8.39 -2.25 -5.73
N LEU A 104 -8.08 -0.98 -5.92
CA LEU A 104 -6.92 -0.49 -6.67
C LEU A 104 -6.01 0.31 -5.75
N ILE A 105 -4.69 0.22 -5.95
CA ILE A 105 -3.71 0.85 -5.05
C ILE A 105 -3.51 2.31 -5.42
N LEU A 106 -3.55 3.19 -4.43
CA LEU A 106 -3.22 4.60 -4.56
C LEU A 106 -1.75 4.88 -4.25
N ALA A 107 -1.26 6.03 -4.71
CA ALA A 107 0.11 6.50 -4.48
C ALA A 107 0.51 6.65 -3.01
N ASP A 108 -0.46 6.78 -2.10
CA ASP A 108 -0.24 6.81 -0.64
C ASP A 108 -0.28 5.42 0.02
N GLY A 109 -0.43 4.35 -0.78
CA GLY A 109 -0.51 2.96 -0.32
C GLY A 109 -1.90 2.51 0.15
N ARG A 110 -2.90 3.40 0.19
CA ARG A 110 -4.30 3.00 0.48
C ARG A 110 -4.93 2.31 -0.72
N LEU A 111 -6.02 1.60 -0.47
CA LEU A 111 -6.88 1.08 -1.53
C LEU A 111 -7.99 2.09 -1.87
N ALA A 112 -8.37 2.12 -3.15
CA ALA A 112 -9.58 2.74 -3.63
C ALA A 112 -10.48 1.68 -4.24
N ARG A 113 -11.73 1.63 -3.76
CA ARG A 113 -12.73 0.66 -4.18
C ARG A 113 -13.41 1.11 -5.47
N VAL A 114 -13.52 0.20 -6.44
CA VAL A 114 -14.36 0.41 -7.62
C VAL A 114 -15.81 0.60 -7.17
N GLU A 115 -16.37 1.78 -7.44
CA GLU A 115 -17.75 2.14 -7.13
C GLU A 115 -18.65 1.93 -8.34
N THR A 116 -18.24 2.42 -9.52
CA THR A 116 -18.97 2.24 -10.78
C THR A 116 -18.02 2.04 -11.95
N LEU A 117 -18.54 1.37 -12.99
CA LEU A 117 -17.88 1.14 -14.27
C LEU A 117 -18.84 1.55 -15.37
N SER A 118 -18.38 2.34 -16.34
CA SER A 118 -19.18 2.67 -17.52
C SER A 118 -18.34 2.56 -18.80
N LYS A 119 -18.90 1.93 -19.82
CA LYS A 119 -18.30 1.88 -21.15
C LYS A 119 -18.72 3.12 -21.92
N ARG A 120 -17.75 3.81 -22.52
CA ARG A 120 -17.97 4.94 -23.41
C ARG A 120 -17.45 4.59 -24.79
N ARG A 121 -18.24 4.87 -25.82
CA ARG A 121 -17.85 4.73 -27.21
C ARG A 121 -17.56 6.10 -27.83
N GLY A 122 -16.59 6.13 -28.72
CA GLY A 122 -16.15 7.32 -29.44
C GLY A 122 -14.68 7.18 -29.86
N GLU A 123 -14.33 7.73 -31.01
CA GLU A 123 -12.94 7.80 -31.45
C GLU A 123 -12.13 8.66 -30.49
N VAL A 124 -11.18 8.03 -29.80
CA VAL A 124 -10.31 8.68 -28.84
C VAL A 124 -8.88 8.23 -29.11
N ARG A 125 -7.99 9.21 -29.18
CA ARG A 125 -6.55 8.97 -29.16
C ARG A 125 -6.12 8.59 -27.76
N VAL A 126 -5.45 7.45 -27.65
CA VAL A 126 -4.93 6.93 -26.38
C VAL A 126 -3.42 6.84 -26.42
N PHE A 127 -2.83 6.87 -25.24
CA PHE A 127 -1.40 6.97 -24.98
C PHE A 127 -1.00 5.88 -24.01
N ASN A 128 0.19 5.35 -24.20
CA ASN A 128 0.84 4.45 -23.27
C ASN A 128 2.31 4.82 -23.16
N LEU A 129 2.84 4.75 -21.94
CA LEU A 129 4.23 5.03 -21.62
C LEU A 129 4.90 3.69 -21.36
N ASP A 130 6.14 3.49 -21.77
CA ASP A 130 6.98 2.42 -21.23
C ASP A 130 7.94 3.03 -20.22
N VAL A 131 7.98 2.48 -19.01
CA VAL A 131 8.68 3.07 -17.86
C VAL A 131 9.71 2.08 -17.35
N ASP A 132 10.93 2.59 -17.16
CA ASP A 132 12.10 1.79 -16.80
C ASP A 132 11.91 0.99 -15.49
N GLU A 133 12.45 -0.23 -15.50
CA GLU A 133 12.44 -1.30 -14.47
C GLU A 133 11.08 -1.77 -13.93
N SER A 134 10.20 -0.83 -13.60
CA SER A 134 8.96 -1.06 -12.86
C SER A 134 7.77 -1.34 -13.77
N HIS A 135 7.82 -0.85 -15.02
CA HIS A 135 6.70 -0.82 -15.96
C HIS A 135 5.38 -0.33 -15.31
N SER A 136 5.50 0.65 -14.39
CA SER A 136 4.39 1.20 -13.63
C SER A 136 4.52 2.70 -13.45
N TYR A 137 3.40 3.38 -13.25
CA TYR A 137 3.34 4.80 -12.89
C TYR A 137 2.03 5.12 -12.17
N PHE A 138 1.91 6.33 -11.63
CA PHE A 138 0.68 6.79 -10.98
C PHE A 138 -0.16 7.67 -11.91
N ALA A 139 -1.39 7.22 -12.21
CA ALA A 139 -2.36 7.96 -13.03
C ALA A 139 -3.43 8.63 -12.16
N ALA A 140 -3.76 9.88 -12.43
CA ALA A 140 -4.73 10.71 -11.71
C ALA A 140 -5.74 11.34 -12.68
N ALA A 141 -6.91 11.71 -12.17
CA ALA A 141 -7.92 12.45 -12.96
C ALA A 141 -7.89 13.97 -12.72
N ARG A 142 -7.19 14.44 -11.68
CA ARG A 142 -7.09 15.87 -11.34
C ARG A 142 -5.77 16.16 -10.65
N VAL A 143 -5.26 17.37 -10.84
CA VAL A 143 -4.06 17.88 -10.16
C VAL A 143 -4.28 17.86 -8.65
N GLY A 144 -3.30 17.38 -7.89
CA GLY A 144 -3.37 17.25 -6.44
C GLY A 144 -4.43 16.26 -5.91
N GLY A 145 -5.01 15.43 -6.78
CA GLY A 145 -5.95 14.37 -6.41
C GLY A 145 -5.26 13.02 -6.13
N PRO A 146 -6.03 11.99 -5.75
CA PRO A 146 -5.56 10.62 -5.64
C PRO A 146 -5.10 10.13 -7.01
N ALA A 147 -4.03 9.35 -6.99
CA ALA A 147 -3.47 8.73 -8.18
C ALA A 147 -3.35 7.22 -7.97
N VAL A 148 -3.74 6.44 -8.97
CA VAL A 148 -3.78 4.98 -8.97
C VAL A 148 -2.50 4.44 -9.57
N LEU A 149 -1.92 3.41 -8.95
CA LEU A 149 -0.81 2.66 -9.52
C LEU A 149 -1.32 1.87 -10.73
N VAL A 150 -0.78 2.18 -11.91
CA VAL A 150 -1.14 1.55 -13.19
C VAL A 150 0.10 0.89 -13.80
N HIS A 151 -0.10 -0.11 -14.66
CA HIS A 151 0.98 -0.94 -15.20
C HIS A 151 0.89 -1.07 -16.72
N ASN A 152 2.03 -1.17 -17.38
CA ASN A 152 2.13 -1.29 -18.84
C ASN A 152 2.13 -2.74 -19.35
N GLY A 153 2.13 -3.70 -18.42
CA GLY A 153 2.25 -5.13 -18.70
C GLY A 153 2.26 -5.95 -17.41
N PRO A 154 2.59 -7.25 -17.49
CA PRO A 154 2.77 -8.06 -16.29
C PRO A 154 3.83 -7.41 -15.41
N CYS A 155 3.47 -7.12 -14.18
CA CYS A 155 4.36 -6.45 -13.25
C CYS A 155 5.53 -7.34 -12.84
N PRO A 156 6.73 -6.76 -12.64
CA PRO A 156 7.87 -7.51 -12.15
C PRO A 156 7.53 -8.29 -10.88
N GLU A 157 7.91 -9.57 -10.82
CA GLU A 157 7.60 -10.46 -9.69
C GLU A 157 8.05 -9.87 -8.34
N LYS A 158 9.11 -9.07 -8.31
CA LYS A 158 9.55 -8.36 -7.09
C LYS A 158 8.52 -7.37 -6.57
N VAL A 159 7.90 -6.59 -7.45
CA VAL A 159 6.87 -5.61 -7.09
C VAL A 159 5.60 -6.37 -6.66
N LEU A 160 5.24 -7.45 -7.36
CA LEU A 160 4.15 -8.34 -6.95
C LEU A 160 4.39 -8.98 -5.58
N GLN A 161 5.60 -9.46 -5.30
CA GLN A 161 5.94 -10.05 -4.02
C GLN A 161 5.88 -9.02 -2.88
N GLY A 162 6.37 -7.80 -3.11
CA GLY A 162 6.26 -6.71 -2.14
C GLY A 162 4.81 -6.37 -1.80
N LEU A 163 3.95 -6.37 -2.83
CA LEU A 163 2.52 -6.17 -2.70
C LEU A 163 1.81 -7.32 -1.98
N ARG A 164 2.08 -8.57 -2.34
CA ARG A 164 1.56 -9.75 -1.61
C ARG A 164 1.93 -9.66 -0.13
N ASN A 165 3.19 -9.35 0.18
CA ASN A 165 3.65 -9.18 1.56
C ASN A 165 2.91 -8.05 2.30
N TYR A 166 2.59 -6.93 1.63
CA TYR A 166 1.82 -5.84 2.21
C TYR A 166 0.39 -6.26 2.53
N LEU A 167 -0.29 -6.91 1.58
CA LEU A 167 -1.68 -7.36 1.74
C LEU A 167 -1.81 -8.44 2.80
N ASP A 168 -0.92 -9.43 2.78
CA ASP A 168 -0.84 -10.46 3.81
C ASP A 168 -0.60 -9.82 5.18
N GLY A 169 0.22 -8.75 5.22
CA GLY A 169 0.45 -7.95 6.42
C GLY A 169 -0.83 -7.26 6.91
N LYS A 170 -1.57 -6.61 6.01
CA LYS A 170 -2.82 -5.90 6.32
C LYS A 170 -3.92 -6.83 6.79
N ALA A 171 -4.15 -7.93 6.07
CA ALA A 171 -5.14 -8.93 6.43
C ALA A 171 -4.83 -9.55 7.80
N PHE A 172 -3.55 -9.83 8.06
CA PHE A 172 -3.12 -10.32 9.38
C PHE A 172 -3.35 -9.28 10.49
N GLU A 173 -3.00 -8.01 10.24
CA GLU A 173 -3.25 -6.91 11.17
C GLU A 173 -4.74 -6.78 11.50
N GLU A 174 -5.61 -6.82 10.50
CA GLU A 174 -7.07 -6.76 10.66
C GLU A 174 -7.62 -7.93 11.48
N ALA A 175 -7.17 -9.16 11.20
CA ALA A 175 -7.57 -10.33 11.97
C ALA A 175 -7.12 -10.26 13.44
N VAL A 176 -5.93 -9.72 13.70
CA VAL A 176 -5.45 -9.47 15.08
C VAL A 176 -6.32 -8.43 15.77
N LEU A 177 -6.64 -7.31 15.10
CA LEU A 177 -7.47 -6.25 15.66
C LEU A 177 -8.88 -6.76 15.99
N GLU A 178 -9.48 -7.55 15.11
CA GLU A 178 -10.77 -8.21 15.34
C GLU A 178 -10.72 -9.14 16.55
N ALA A 179 -9.71 -10.01 16.64
CA ALA A 179 -9.54 -10.94 17.76
C ALA A 179 -9.28 -10.23 19.10
N LEU A 180 -8.67 -9.04 19.07
CA LEU A 180 -8.48 -8.18 20.24
C LEU A 180 -9.70 -7.31 20.57
N ALA A 181 -10.74 -7.30 19.72
CA ALA A 181 -11.83 -6.34 19.76
C ALA A 181 -11.32 -4.88 19.85
N ALA A 182 -10.26 -4.59 19.09
CA ALA A 182 -9.55 -3.31 19.11
C ALA A 182 -9.75 -2.53 17.80
N THR A 183 -9.75 -1.20 17.90
CA THR A 183 -9.76 -0.32 16.74
C THR A 183 -8.33 0.08 16.39
N ARG A 184 -8.00 0.09 15.09
CA ARG A 184 -6.72 0.60 14.60
C ARG A 184 -6.46 2.02 15.11
N ASN A 185 -5.30 2.22 15.70
CA ASN A 185 -4.85 3.52 16.17
C ASN A 185 -4.29 4.38 15.02
N GLN A 186 -4.52 5.70 15.10
CA GLN A 186 -3.99 6.69 14.16
C GLN A 186 -3.13 7.76 14.88
N LEU A 187 -3.09 7.72 16.21
CA LEU A 187 -2.37 8.69 17.02
C LEU A 187 -0.89 8.31 17.13
N LYS A 188 -0.03 9.31 17.06
CA LYS A 188 1.41 9.14 17.24
C LYS A 188 1.74 9.05 18.73
N VAL A 189 2.66 8.16 19.07
CA VAL A 189 3.40 8.16 20.32
C VAL A 189 4.80 8.73 20.06
N SER A 190 5.35 9.41 21.07
CA SER A 190 6.70 9.97 21.05
C SER A 190 7.60 9.16 21.99
N GLY A 191 8.85 8.96 21.59
CA GLY A 191 9.83 8.19 22.35
C GLY A 191 11.23 8.39 21.79
N THR A 192 12.20 7.64 22.31
CA THR A 192 13.59 7.74 21.88
C THR A 192 14.11 6.41 21.34
N THR A 193 15.04 6.47 20.38
CA THR A 193 15.83 5.31 19.98
C THR A 193 16.83 4.92 21.07
N LEU A 194 17.49 3.76 20.91
CA LEU A 194 18.59 3.34 21.77
C LEU A 194 19.79 4.29 21.72
N THR A 195 19.94 5.06 20.63
CA THR A 195 20.96 6.10 20.49
C THR A 195 20.54 7.45 21.09
N GLY A 196 19.34 7.54 21.67
CA GLY A 196 18.80 8.76 22.29
C GLY A 196 18.11 9.71 21.30
N GLU A 197 17.94 9.32 20.04
CA GLU A 197 17.25 10.16 19.06
C GLU A 197 15.75 10.18 19.32
N ALA A 198 15.17 11.37 19.47
CA ALA A 198 13.73 11.53 19.57
C ALA A 198 13.03 11.17 18.25
N GLY A 199 11.83 10.60 18.35
CA GLY A 199 11.02 10.30 17.19
C GLY A 199 9.57 10.01 17.53
N ASN A 200 8.78 9.85 16.47
CA ASN A 200 7.37 9.53 16.55
C ASN A 200 7.08 8.22 15.81
N ALA A 201 6.16 7.43 16.33
CA ALA A 201 5.66 6.20 15.73
C ALA A 201 4.15 6.07 15.96
N ILE A 202 3.46 5.32 15.11
CA ILE A 202 2.04 4.98 15.30
C ILE A 202 1.99 3.49 15.59
N PRO A 203 1.67 3.05 16.82
CA PRO A 203 1.39 1.65 17.10
C PRO A 203 0.02 1.26 16.53
N ASP A 204 -0.17 -0.03 16.26
CA ASP A 204 -1.43 -0.55 15.71
C ASP A 204 -2.59 -0.41 16.71
N VAL A 205 -2.32 -0.60 18.00
CA VAL A 205 -3.27 -0.32 19.09
C VAL A 205 -2.64 0.59 20.13
N LEU A 206 -3.38 1.61 20.55
CA LEU A 206 -3.02 2.51 21.63
C LEU A 206 -4.20 2.61 22.60
N ALA A 207 -4.10 1.90 23.73
CA ALA A 207 -5.12 1.88 24.77
C ALA A 207 -4.45 1.82 26.15
N ARG A 208 -4.87 0.90 27.03
CA ARG A 208 -4.18 0.57 28.29
C ARG A 208 -2.83 -0.13 28.11
N GLU A 209 -2.42 -0.32 26.86
CA GLU A 209 -1.18 -0.91 26.39
C GLU A 209 -0.89 -0.39 24.97
N ILE A 210 0.37 -0.51 24.55
CA ILE A 210 0.80 -0.28 23.18
C ILE A 210 0.96 -1.65 22.54
N VAL A 211 0.23 -1.89 21.43
CA VAL A 211 0.36 -3.13 20.66
C VAL A 211 0.88 -2.82 19.27
N GLU A 212 1.88 -3.58 18.85
CA GLU A 212 2.38 -3.59 17.48
C GLU A 212 2.22 -5.00 16.88
N VAL A 213 1.82 -5.07 15.62
CA VAL A 213 1.56 -6.31 14.87
C VAL A 213 2.61 -6.47 13.77
N LYS A 214 3.20 -7.65 13.65
CA LYS A 214 4.19 -7.97 12.61
C LYS A 214 3.91 -9.30 11.91
N ASN A 215 3.70 -9.24 10.60
CA ASN A 215 3.66 -10.43 9.74
C ASN A 215 4.99 -10.61 8.98
N ARG A 216 6.07 -11.01 9.68
CA ARG A 216 7.42 -11.14 9.11
C ARG A 216 8.11 -12.42 9.59
N MET A 217 8.97 -13.01 8.76
CA MET A 217 9.80 -14.16 9.18
C MET A 217 10.85 -13.78 10.23
N VAL A 218 11.41 -12.57 10.11
CA VAL A 218 12.41 -12.02 11.02
C VAL A 218 11.96 -10.65 11.49
N VAL A 219 11.95 -10.44 12.81
CA VAL A 219 11.67 -9.14 13.44
C VAL A 219 12.95 -8.63 14.09
N THR A 220 13.39 -7.44 13.69
CA THR A 220 14.58 -6.76 14.21
C THR A 220 14.19 -5.46 14.91
N ASN A 221 15.08 -4.91 15.73
CA ASN A 221 14.81 -3.73 16.54
C ASN A 221 14.82 -2.44 15.71
N THR A 222 13.80 -2.26 14.87
CA THR A 222 13.66 -1.10 14.00
C THR A 222 13.49 0.19 14.82
N ARG A 223 13.81 1.33 14.21
CA ARG A 223 13.59 2.66 14.81
C ARG A 223 12.16 2.82 15.35
N GLN A 224 11.17 2.31 14.61
CA GLN A 224 9.76 2.33 15.02
C GLN A 224 9.52 1.55 16.33
N LEU A 225 10.01 0.31 16.41
CA LEU A 225 9.85 -0.52 17.61
C LEU A 225 10.55 0.08 18.82
N GLN A 226 11.73 0.69 18.62
CA GLN A 226 12.44 1.39 19.70
C GLN A 226 11.63 2.55 20.25
N ILE A 227 11.08 3.40 19.37
CA ILE A 227 10.25 4.54 19.78
C ILE A 227 9.00 4.08 20.52
N GLN A 228 8.33 3.03 20.04
CA GLN A 228 7.12 2.50 20.67
C GLN A 228 7.39 1.88 22.04
N ALA A 229 8.46 1.09 22.16
CA ALA A 229 8.88 0.51 23.43
C ALA A 229 9.24 1.60 24.46
N SER A 230 10.02 2.60 24.03
CA SER A 230 10.36 3.77 24.86
C SER A 230 9.11 4.55 25.28
N ALA A 231 8.15 4.75 24.37
CA ALA A 231 6.89 5.42 24.70
C ALA A 231 6.06 4.65 25.73
N ALA A 232 5.99 3.32 25.61
CA ALA A 232 5.32 2.47 26.59
C ALA A 232 5.99 2.55 27.98
N GLU A 233 7.32 2.57 27.98
CA GLU A 233 8.12 2.78 29.19
C GLU A 233 7.89 4.17 29.80
N GLN A 234 7.77 5.23 29.01
CA GLN A 234 7.47 6.56 29.58
C GLN A 234 6.03 6.62 30.12
N ALA A 235 5.08 5.97 29.44
CA ALA A 235 3.67 6.00 29.78
C ALA A 235 3.26 5.04 30.92
N GLY A 236 4.15 4.16 31.39
CA GLY A 236 3.79 3.22 32.46
C GLY A 236 3.00 1.98 32.00
N VAL A 237 2.91 1.73 30.69
CA VAL A 237 2.03 0.69 30.12
C VAL A 237 2.80 -0.46 29.48
N PRO A 238 2.20 -1.65 29.33
CA PRO A 238 2.83 -2.75 28.60
C PRO A 238 3.04 -2.42 27.13
N PHE A 239 4.17 -2.87 26.58
CA PHE A 239 4.38 -2.97 25.14
C PHE A 239 4.20 -4.43 24.72
N ARG A 240 3.23 -4.72 23.84
CA ARG A 240 2.97 -6.07 23.33
C ARG A 240 3.29 -6.15 21.86
N LEU A 241 4.04 -7.18 21.48
CA LEU A 241 4.30 -7.51 20.09
C LEU A 241 3.48 -8.74 19.69
N VAL A 242 2.56 -8.58 18.73
CA VAL A 242 1.83 -9.69 18.12
C VAL A 242 2.49 -10.07 16.81
N VAL A 243 2.83 -11.34 16.64
CA VAL A 243 3.48 -11.86 15.44
C VAL A 243 2.69 -13.02 14.82
N SER A 244 2.92 -13.30 13.54
CA SER A 244 2.26 -14.40 12.83
C SER A 244 3.01 -15.74 13.02
N PRO A 245 2.38 -16.89 12.74
CA PRO A 245 3.00 -18.21 12.92
C PRO A 245 4.23 -18.44 12.02
N ARG A 246 4.39 -17.64 10.96
CA ARG A 246 5.57 -17.67 10.09
C ARG A 246 6.79 -16.97 10.68
N THR A 247 6.66 -16.25 11.80
CA THR A 247 7.80 -15.60 12.47
C THR A 247 8.73 -16.66 13.05
N ARG A 248 9.95 -16.70 12.52
CA ARG A 248 10.98 -17.68 12.91
C ARG A 248 11.99 -17.10 13.88
N ARG A 249 12.28 -15.79 13.79
CA ARG A 249 13.31 -15.14 14.60
C ARG A 249 12.89 -13.75 15.02
N ILE A 250 13.15 -13.43 16.29
CA ILE A 250 13.01 -12.09 16.86
C ILE A 250 14.35 -11.74 17.50
N SER A 251 14.91 -10.57 17.21
CA SER A 251 16.21 -10.18 17.77
C SER A 251 16.13 -10.05 19.30
N GLN A 252 17.22 -10.38 20.01
CA GLN A 252 17.25 -10.30 21.47
C GLN A 252 16.89 -8.89 21.97
N THR A 253 17.38 -7.85 21.29
CA THR A 253 17.03 -6.45 21.57
C THR A 253 15.54 -6.14 21.49
N VAL A 254 14.78 -6.81 20.62
CA VAL A 254 13.30 -6.69 20.60
C VAL A 254 12.69 -7.46 21.76
N LYS A 255 13.18 -8.68 22.04
CA LYS A 255 12.73 -9.48 23.19
C LYS A 255 12.91 -8.71 24.51
N ASP A 256 14.06 -8.06 24.68
CA ASP A 256 14.38 -7.26 25.88
C ASP A 256 13.49 -6.03 25.99
N ALA A 257 13.28 -5.30 24.89
CA ALA A 257 12.42 -4.11 24.87
C ALA A 257 10.95 -4.44 25.17
N VAL A 258 10.43 -5.53 24.59
CA VAL A 258 9.06 -6.01 24.83
C VAL A 258 8.90 -6.58 26.23
N GLY A 259 9.91 -7.26 26.78
CA GLY A 259 9.85 -7.91 28.09
C GLY A 259 9.75 -6.94 29.29
N GLN A 260 9.91 -5.63 29.06
CA GLN A 260 9.73 -4.62 30.09
C GLN A 260 8.26 -4.43 30.45
N ARG A 261 7.97 -3.95 31.68
CA ARG A 261 6.64 -3.46 32.09
C ARG A 261 5.47 -4.44 31.81
N LEU A 262 5.68 -5.74 32.03
CA LEU A 262 4.68 -6.79 31.77
C LEU A 262 4.29 -6.95 30.29
N GLY A 263 5.09 -6.43 29.37
CA GLY A 263 4.96 -6.70 27.95
C GLY A 263 5.31 -8.15 27.61
N ASP A 264 4.74 -8.63 26.52
CA ASP A 264 4.92 -9.99 26.03
C ASP A 264 4.87 -10.06 24.50
N ILE A 265 5.43 -11.14 23.97
CA ILE A 265 5.33 -11.46 22.54
C ILE A 265 4.32 -12.59 22.39
N ARG A 266 3.27 -12.34 21.60
CA ARG A 266 2.23 -13.33 21.30
C ARG A 266 2.26 -13.74 19.84
N VAL A 267 2.04 -15.02 19.58
CA VAL A 267 1.76 -15.52 18.24
C VAL A 267 0.24 -15.58 18.09
N PHE A 268 -0.29 -14.89 17.09
CA PHE A 268 -1.69 -15.01 16.71
C PHE A 268 -1.81 -15.95 15.50
N ASP A 269 -2.63 -16.98 15.63
CA ASP A 269 -2.94 -17.88 14.53
C ASP A 269 -4.28 -17.47 13.89
N PRO A 270 -4.28 -16.94 12.66
CA PRO A 270 -5.51 -16.50 12.00
C PRO A 270 -6.44 -17.66 11.62
N GLU A 271 -5.95 -18.90 11.53
CA GLU A 271 -6.79 -20.06 11.21
C GLU A 271 -7.64 -20.49 12.40
N THR A 272 -7.10 -20.38 13.61
CA THR A 272 -7.79 -20.77 14.85
C THR A 272 -8.37 -19.59 15.63
N GLY A 273 -7.93 -18.36 15.35
CA GLY A 273 -8.29 -17.15 16.10
C GLY A 273 -7.67 -17.08 17.49
N LEU A 274 -6.68 -17.93 17.79
CA LEU A 274 -6.10 -18.07 19.12
C LEU A 274 -4.74 -17.38 19.25
N PHE A 275 -4.49 -16.84 20.44
CA PHE A 275 -3.18 -16.33 20.84
C PHE A 275 -2.42 -17.40 21.62
N SER A 276 -1.13 -17.52 21.34
CA SER A 276 -0.19 -18.31 22.12
C SER A 276 1.06 -17.48 22.46
N ARG A 277 1.84 -17.94 23.44
CA ARG A 277 3.11 -17.28 23.77
C ARG A 277 4.11 -17.54 22.65
N TYR A 278 4.89 -16.54 22.25
CA TYR A 278 6.04 -16.79 21.39
C TYR A 278 7.10 -17.59 22.17
N LEU A 279 7.29 -18.84 21.77
CA LEU A 279 8.26 -19.76 22.38
C LEU A 279 9.61 -19.77 21.67
N GLY A 280 9.82 -18.90 20.67
CA GLY A 280 10.94 -19.02 19.75
C GLY A 280 12.32 -18.93 20.41
N GLN A 281 13.26 -19.70 19.84
CA GLN A 281 14.70 -19.66 20.15
C GLN A 281 15.28 -18.25 19.94
#